data_AF-A0A3A8GEP6-F1
#
_entry.id   AF-A0A3A8GEP6-F1
#
_cell.length_a   1.000
_cell.length_b   1.000
_cell.length_c   1.000
_cell.angle_alpha   90.00
_cell.angle_beta   90.00
_cell.angle_gamma   90.00
#
_symmetry.space_group_name_H-M   'P 1'
#
loop_
_entity.id
_entity.type
_entity.pdbx_description
1 polymer ?
#
loop_
_entity_poly.entity_id
_entity_poly.type
_entity_poly.pdbx_seq_one_letter_code
_entity_poly.pdbx_strand_id
1 'polypeptide(L)'
;MVDDICDEAFAKLAAAVGAAWTPAEKMRTFIDVRQGMAERMVQQLRVTPRALRELLPLVEPRLARPRAREVALLTAIFEEGREQGTFEVRDTRAAARALALGFQHVECTLLRVGLPPGALIRP
;
A
#
# COMPACT_ATOMS: atom_id res chain seq x y z
N MET A 1 6.28 -0.43 -19.92
CA MET A 1 7.45 -0.03 -19.09
C MET A 1 7.04 0.43 -17.68
N VAL A 2 6.18 1.43 -17.50
CA VAL A 2 5.69 1.82 -16.14
C VAL A 2 4.63 0.84 -15.63
N ASP A 3 3.68 0.44 -16.49
CA ASP A 3 2.63 -0.51 -16.11
C ASP A 3 3.20 -1.87 -15.71
N ASP A 4 4.25 -2.34 -16.40
CA ASP A 4 4.94 -3.61 -16.07
C ASP A 4 5.60 -3.55 -14.68
N ILE A 5 6.20 -2.41 -14.31
CA ILE A 5 6.78 -2.19 -12.99
C ILE A 5 5.69 -2.23 -11.91
N CYS A 6 4.55 -1.57 -12.17
CA CYS A 6 3.41 -1.59 -11.25
C CYS A 6 2.80 -2.99 -11.12
N ASP A 7 2.73 -3.74 -12.21
CA ASP A 7 2.20 -5.10 -12.22
C ASP A 7 3.13 -6.08 -11.51
N GLU A 8 4.45 -5.96 -11.69
CA GLU A 8 5.45 -6.75 -10.96
C GLU A 8 5.43 -6.43 -9.46
N ALA A 9 5.37 -5.15 -9.09
CA ALA A 9 5.28 -4.73 -7.71
C ALA A 9 4.01 -5.30 -7.05
N PHE A 10 2.86 -5.21 -7.72
CA PHE A 10 1.63 -5.80 -7.21
C PHE A 10 1.72 -7.33 -7.11
N ALA A 11 2.32 -8.00 -8.10
CA ALA A 11 2.47 -9.46 -8.06
C ALA A 11 3.29 -9.92 -6.84
N LYS A 12 4.37 -9.20 -6.51
CA LYS A 12 5.18 -9.46 -5.30
C LYS A 12 4.37 -9.27 -4.01
N LEU A 13 3.56 -8.21 -3.94
CA LEU A 13 2.65 -7.97 -2.82
C LEU A 13 1.63 -9.10 -2.67
N ALA A 14 0.93 -9.42 -3.75
CA ALA A 14 -0.12 -10.45 -3.76
C ALA A 14 0.45 -11.83 -3.39
N ALA A 15 1.65 -12.16 -3.87
CA ALA A 15 2.33 -13.41 -3.52
C ALA A 15 2.71 -13.45 -2.03
N ALA A 16 3.24 -12.37 -1.47
CA ALA A 16 3.58 -12.29 -0.05
C ALA A 16 2.34 -12.42 0.83
N VAL A 17 1.25 -11.72 0.49
CA VAL A 17 -0.04 -11.85 1.19
C VAL A 17 -0.61 -13.26 1.04
N GLY A 18 -0.53 -13.87 -0.14
CA GLY A 18 -1.02 -15.23 -0.38
C GLY A 18 -0.27 -16.32 0.39
N ALA A 19 0.95 -16.04 0.84
CA ALA A 19 1.75 -16.95 1.66
C ALA A 19 1.44 -16.88 3.16
N ALA A 20 0.75 -15.84 3.63
CA ALA A 20 0.32 -15.71 5.01
C ALA A 20 -0.92 -16.59 5.29
N TRP A 21 -1.01 -17.15 6.50
CA TRP A 21 -2.05 -18.15 6.82
C TRP A 21 -3.34 -17.53 7.32
N THR A 22 -3.25 -16.56 8.23
CA THR A 22 -4.43 -15.96 8.85
C THR A 22 -4.77 -14.59 8.24
N PRO A 23 -6.03 -14.12 8.32
CA PRO A 23 -6.42 -12.78 7.88
C PRO A 23 -5.63 -11.67 8.58
N ALA A 24 -5.30 -11.85 9.86
CA ALA A 24 -4.47 -10.92 10.62
C ALA A 24 -3.03 -10.87 10.08
N GLU A 25 -2.43 -12.03 9.80
CA GLU A 25 -1.10 -12.11 9.18
C GLU A 25 -1.10 -11.51 7.77
N LYS A 26 -2.11 -11.82 6.96
CA LYS A 26 -2.29 -11.25 5.61
C LYS A 26 -2.35 -9.73 5.65
N MET A 27 -3.11 -9.16 6.60
CA MET A 27 -3.19 -7.72 6.80
C MET A 27 -1.83 -7.13 7.19
N ARG A 28 -1.14 -7.73 8.16
CA ARG A 28 0.19 -7.29 8.57
C ARG A 28 1.19 -7.36 7.42
N THR A 29 1.24 -8.47 6.68
CA THR A 29 2.11 -8.65 5.52
C THR A 29 1.81 -7.62 4.43
N PHE A 30 0.54 -7.32 4.18
CA PHE A 30 0.17 -6.24 3.25
C PHE A 30 0.78 -4.92 3.66
N ILE A 31 0.63 -4.54 4.94
CA ILE A 31 1.15 -3.28 5.50
C ILE A 31 2.66 -3.20 5.37
N ASP A 32 3.36 -4.25 5.83
CA ASP A 32 4.83 -4.29 5.87
C ASP A 32 5.42 -4.20 4.45
N VAL A 33 4.87 -4.97 3.50
CA VAL A 33 5.35 -4.95 2.11
C VAL A 33 5.06 -3.61 1.44
N ARG A 34 3.86 -3.03 1.66
CA ARG A 34 3.50 -1.74 1.09
C ARG A 34 4.33 -0.59 1.64
N GLN A 35 4.57 -0.56 2.95
CA GLN A 35 5.47 0.41 3.57
C GLN A 35 6.89 0.25 3.00
N GLY A 36 7.41 -0.97 2.92
CA GLY A 36 8.75 -1.22 2.36
C GLY A 36 8.89 -0.85 0.88
N MET A 37 7.81 -0.90 0.09
CA MET A 37 7.80 -0.35 -1.28
C MET A 37 7.91 1.17 -1.26
N ALA A 38 7.14 1.86 -0.43
CA ALA A 38 7.17 3.32 -0.33
C ALA A 38 8.52 3.84 0.18
N GLU A 39 9.09 3.20 1.20
CA GLU A 39 10.40 3.56 1.73
C GLU A 39 11.51 3.39 0.68
N ARG A 40 11.50 2.29 -0.08
CA ARG A 40 12.45 2.11 -1.19
C ARG A 40 12.29 3.17 -2.27
N MET A 41 11.04 3.52 -2.60
CA MET A 41 10.75 4.60 -3.55
C MET A 41 11.33 5.94 -3.07
N VAL A 42 11.15 6.29 -1.79
CA VAL A 42 11.73 7.49 -1.17
C VAL A 42 13.26 7.47 -1.24
N GLN A 43 13.89 6.35 -0.85
CA GLN A 43 15.35 6.19 -0.84
C GLN A 43 15.96 6.32 -2.24
N GLN A 44 15.37 5.62 -3.22
CA GLN A 44 15.93 5.51 -4.56
C GLN A 44 15.75 6.77 -5.37
N LEU A 45 14.59 7.43 -5.24
CA LEU A 45 14.28 8.53 -6.14
C LEU A 45 14.96 9.86 -5.72
N ARG A 46 15.49 9.99 -4.48
CA ARG A 46 16.10 11.23 -3.95
C ARG A 46 15.38 12.51 -4.44
N VAL A 47 14.05 12.44 -4.54
CA VAL A 47 13.25 13.49 -5.19
C VAL A 47 13.09 14.60 -4.20
N THR A 48 13.33 15.83 -4.63
CA THR A 48 12.94 16.98 -3.82
C THR A 48 11.41 17.00 -3.69
N PRO A 49 10.86 17.47 -2.55
CA PRO A 49 9.41 17.64 -2.41
C PRO A 49 8.76 18.53 -3.50
N ARG A 50 9.57 19.35 -4.18
CA ARG A 50 9.16 20.14 -5.35
C ARG A 50 9.00 19.26 -6.59
N ALA A 51 10.02 18.50 -6.97
CA ALA A 51 9.95 17.61 -8.13
C ALA A 51 8.85 16.55 -7.94
N LEU A 52 8.60 16.09 -6.72
CA LEU A 52 7.48 15.19 -6.45
C LEU A 52 6.11 15.84 -6.71
N ARG A 53 5.92 17.12 -6.35
CA ARG A 53 4.69 17.87 -6.66
C ARG A 53 4.45 18.02 -8.15
N GLU A 54 5.53 18.16 -8.93
CA GLU A 54 5.46 18.26 -10.40
C GLU A 54 5.20 16.89 -11.06
N LEU A 55 5.74 15.81 -10.50
CA LEU A 55 5.61 14.46 -11.04
C LEU A 55 4.30 13.76 -10.67
N LEU A 56 3.76 13.99 -9.46
CA LEU A 56 2.57 13.29 -8.94
C LEU A 56 1.35 13.33 -9.88
N PRO A 57 0.96 14.50 -10.45
CA PRO A 57 -0.17 14.57 -11.37
C PRO A 57 0.04 13.75 -12.66
N LEU A 58 1.29 13.55 -13.09
CA LEU A 58 1.63 12.81 -14.31
C LEU A 58 1.58 11.29 -14.10
N VAL A 59 1.76 10.83 -12.86
CA VAL A 59 1.72 9.41 -12.51
C VAL A 59 0.36 8.97 -11.96
N GLU A 60 -0.43 9.89 -11.40
CA GLU A 60 -1.74 9.59 -10.81
C GLU A 60 -2.69 8.78 -11.71
N PRO A 61 -2.87 9.13 -13.00
CA PRO A 61 -3.72 8.33 -13.90
C PRO A 61 -3.24 6.89 -14.07
N ARG A 62 -1.92 6.66 -14.03
CA ARG A 62 -1.30 5.33 -14.14
C ARG A 62 -1.44 4.52 -12.87
N LEU A 63 -1.61 5.18 -11.72
CA LEU A 63 -1.80 4.52 -10.43
C LEU A 63 -3.24 4.05 -10.19
N ALA A 64 -4.21 4.45 -11.02
CA ALA A 64 -5.61 4.08 -10.83
C ALA A 64 -5.83 2.55 -10.83
N ARG A 65 -5.24 1.83 -11.79
CA ARG A 65 -5.36 0.37 -11.87
C ARG A 65 -4.63 -0.34 -10.72
N PRO A 66 -3.36 -0.04 -10.41
CA PRO A 66 -2.69 -0.58 -9.21
C PRO A 66 -3.47 -0.35 -7.92
N ARG A 67 -4.00 0.85 -7.70
CA ARG A 67 -4.83 1.17 -6.52
C ARG A 67 -6.10 0.32 -6.46
N ALA A 68 -6.78 0.12 -7.59
CA ALA A 68 -7.96 -0.74 -7.63
C ALA A 68 -7.63 -2.19 -7.25
N ARG A 69 -6.47 -2.70 -7.69
CA ARG A 69 -6.00 -4.05 -7.33
C ARG A 69 -5.64 -4.16 -5.85
N GLU A 70 -5.00 -3.14 -5.28
CA GLU A 70 -4.71 -3.09 -3.83
C GLU A 70 -5.97 -3.07 -2.98
N VAL A 71 -6.96 -2.25 -3.37
CA VAL A 71 -8.27 -2.23 -2.69
C VAL A 71 -8.96 -3.59 -2.79
N ALA A 72 -8.89 -4.26 -3.94
CA ALA A 72 -9.46 -5.60 -4.09
C ALA A 72 -8.77 -6.62 -3.18
N LEU A 73 -7.44 -6.59 -3.09
CA LEU A 73 -6.67 -7.46 -2.19
C LEU A 73 -7.03 -7.22 -0.72
N LEU A 74 -7.09 -5.95 -0.29
CA LEU A 74 -7.53 -5.59 1.07
C LEU A 74 -8.98 -6.02 1.35
N THR A 75 -9.87 -5.87 0.36
CA THR A 75 -11.28 -6.30 0.50
C THR A 75 -11.35 -7.80 0.76
N ALA A 76 -10.58 -8.61 0.01
CA ALA A 76 -10.52 -10.05 0.20
C ALA A 76 -10.01 -10.45 1.60
N ILE A 77 -8.97 -9.76 2.10
CA ILE A 77 -8.47 -9.98 3.47
C ILE A 77 -9.55 -9.67 4.51
N PHE A 78 -10.28 -8.57 4.34
CA PHE A 78 -11.36 -8.19 5.26
C PHE A 78 -12.56 -9.15 5.19
N GLU A 79 -12.93 -9.63 4.01
CA GLU A 79 -14.00 -10.61 3.83
C GLU A 79 -13.66 -11.92 4.53
N GLU A 80 -12.45 -12.45 4.28
CA GLU A 80 -11.96 -13.67 4.92
C GLU A 80 -11.89 -13.51 6.46
N GLY A 81 -11.36 -12.37 6.94
CA GLY A 81 -11.29 -12.11 8.38
C GLY A 81 -12.65 -11.89 9.03
N ARG A 82 -13.64 -11.39 8.29
CA ARG A 82 -15.03 -11.31 8.79
C ARG A 82 -15.66 -12.69 8.90
N GLU A 83 -15.48 -13.54 7.90
CA GLU A 83 -15.99 -14.92 7.90
C GLU A 83 -15.38 -15.77 9.03
N GLN A 84 -14.10 -15.55 9.33
CA GLN A 84 -13.39 -16.23 10.43
C GLN A 84 -13.58 -15.56 11.80
N GLY A 85 -14.35 -14.46 11.89
CA GLY A 85 -14.52 -13.71 13.14
C GLY A 85 -13.27 -12.98 13.64
N THR A 86 -12.24 -12.83 12.81
CA THR A 86 -11.01 -12.08 13.10
C THR A 86 -11.23 -10.57 13.04
N PHE A 87 -12.11 -10.09 12.16
CA PHE A 87 -12.40 -8.67 11.98
C PHE A 87 -13.90 -8.38 12.08
N GLU A 88 -14.26 -7.36 12.87
CA GLU A 88 -15.63 -6.82 12.92
C GLU A 88 -15.78 -5.66 11.95
N VAL A 89 -15.97 -5.97 10.66
CA VAL A 89 -16.12 -4.96 9.60
C VAL A 89 -17.46 -5.15 8.89
N ARG A 90 -18.31 -4.12 8.93
CA ARG A 90 -19.64 -4.14 8.29
C ARG A 90 -19.54 -4.02 6.77
N ASP A 91 -18.74 -3.07 6.29
CA ASP A 91 -18.49 -2.82 4.86
C ASP A 91 -17.00 -3.00 4.57
N THR A 92 -16.64 -4.20 4.09
CA THR A 92 -15.26 -4.62 3.80
C THR A 92 -14.64 -3.77 2.70
N ARG A 93 -15.43 -3.36 1.70
CA ARG A 93 -14.97 -2.54 0.58
C ARG A 93 -14.70 -1.10 1.00
N ALA A 94 -15.58 -0.51 1.82
CA ALA A 94 -15.37 0.82 2.37
C ALA A 94 -14.14 0.85 3.28
N ALA A 95 -13.97 -0.16 4.15
CA ALA A 95 -12.80 -0.31 5.00
C ALA A 95 -11.50 -0.44 4.18
N ALA A 96 -11.49 -1.28 3.14
CA ALA A 96 -10.34 -1.44 2.25
C ALA A 96 -9.96 -0.13 1.54
N ARG A 97 -10.96 0.64 1.06
CA ARG A 97 -10.73 1.96 0.46
C ARG A 97 -10.16 2.96 1.46
N ALA A 98 -10.74 3.03 2.66
CA ALA A 98 -10.28 3.93 3.71
C ALA A 98 -8.83 3.62 4.10
N LEU A 99 -8.48 2.34 4.23
CA LEU A 99 -7.13 1.91 4.58
C LEU A 99 -6.13 2.21 3.45
N ALA A 100 -6.48 1.92 2.19
CA ALA A 100 -5.64 2.26 1.04
C ALA A 100 -5.38 3.78 0.92
N LEU A 101 -6.40 4.61 1.16
CA LEU A 101 -6.25 6.07 1.23
C LEU A 101 -5.36 6.51 2.40
N GLY A 102 -5.50 5.86 3.55
CA GLY A 102 -4.65 6.07 4.72
C GLY A 102 -3.17 5.84 4.40
N PHE A 103 -2.83 4.72 3.76
CA PHE A 103 -1.44 4.46 3.33
C PHE A 103 -0.93 5.51 2.37
N GLN A 104 -1.72 5.86 1.34
CA GLN A 104 -1.33 6.90 0.39
C GLN A 104 -1.03 8.24 1.10
N HIS A 105 -1.82 8.61 2.11
CA HIS A 105 -1.61 9.85 2.87
C HIS A 105 -0.33 9.80 3.70
N VAL A 106 -0.06 8.68 4.38
CA VAL A 106 1.17 8.46 5.14
C VAL A 106 2.39 8.52 4.22
N GLU A 107 2.34 7.86 3.06
CA GLU A 107 3.41 7.86 2.07
C GLU A 107 3.69 9.26 1.53
N CYS A 108 2.65 10.01 1.15
CA CYS A 108 2.78 11.39 0.71
C CYS A 108 3.38 12.28 1.81
N THR A 109 3.03 12.02 3.07
CA THR A 109 3.57 12.75 4.23
C THR A 109 5.05 12.41 4.45
N LEU A 110 5.43 11.13 4.41
CA LEU A 110 6.82 10.68 4.50
C LEU A 110 7.70 11.33 3.43
N LEU A 111 7.21 11.33 2.19
CA LEU A 111 7.87 11.95 1.05
C LEU A 111 8.02 13.47 1.20
N ARG A 112 7.01 14.15 1.77
CA ARG A 112 7.03 15.61 1.97
C ARG A 112 7.92 16.04 3.13
N VAL A 113 7.96 15.27 4.21
CA VAL A 113 8.71 15.58 5.44
C VAL A 113 10.17 15.09 5.34
N GLY A 114 10.50 14.26 4.34
CA GLY A 114 11.86 13.76 4.13
C GLY A 114 12.30 12.82 5.25
N LEU A 115 11.35 12.12 5.88
CA LEU A 115 11.65 11.26 7.02
C LEU A 115 12.55 10.11 6.59
N PRO A 116 13.58 9.78 7.38
CA PRO A 116 14.43 8.66 7.07
C PRO A 116 13.63 7.33 7.11
N PRO A 117 14.02 6.34 6.29
CA PRO A 117 13.41 5.01 6.30
C PRO A 117 13.38 4.40 7.70
N GLY A 118 12.31 3.69 8.06
CA GLY A 118 12.15 3.12 9.40
C GLY A 118 11.77 4.14 10.49
N ALA A 119 11.58 5.42 10.18
CA ALA A 119 11.11 6.41 11.16
C ALA A 119 9.71 6.10 11.74
N LEU A 120 8.90 5.32 11.02
CA LEU A 120 7.59 4.84 11.50
C LEU A 120 7.66 3.50 12.22
N ILE A 121 8.81 2.83 12.20
CA ILE A 121 9.03 1.61 12.96
C ILE A 121 9.55 2.07 14.33
N ARG A 122 8.65 2.25 15.30
CA ARG A 122 9.04 2.36 16.72
C ARG A 122 8.48 1.16 17.51
N PRO A 123 9.23 0.72 18.55
CA PRO A 123 9.10 -0.59 19.19
C PRO A 123 7.75 -0.83 19.87
#